data_AF-A0A2S8G0R9-F1
#
_entry.id   AF-A0A2S8G0R9-F1
#
_cell.length_a   1.000
_cell.length_b   1.000
_cell.length_c   1.000
_cell.angle_alpha   90.00
_cell.angle_beta   90.00
_cell.angle_gamma   90.00
#
_symmetry.space_group_name_H-M   'P 1'
#
loop_
_entity.id
_entity.type
_entity.pdbx_description
1 polymer ?
#
loop_
_entity_poly.entity_id
_entity_poly.type
_entity_poly.pdbx_seq_one_letter_code
_entity_poly.pdbx_strand_id
1 'polypeptide(L)'
;MAKRYSSSRRPSILLPLVLVLVLPLVLLGGTLGTLVALGIELPFLKSPEPPALRIPANLSPLAAYHRVSRDDLIDFQTGQIHYLKMPPESAVGSKLVGTTLAGEAVEGVVQSVAHKEIQGATYPVFLLASGEEVPLPNVDEVGGALLRLNKVIGRVLDREKSPNFGFTESNFLPEGTRSGTVGGVPRGMKAYTLEAGKLIGIHGLKIGDKIDLLASIPLEKISNGGSLASNGVIPASLVVDPSSKSHGSEYKEPRLVASDAQVIAPVYRRSKTTTSSSLIDGTSTRSTPVEEVVLAVHEADIPTVTEVLALDVPIAVVAHSGRPKEEEDETPPEGMVRVVVTPRETIPYTEIFLSQLIPGGAQKPRTILLAKEQVADLQILTTPEQIAGRVVRRVKAPGTFFTESDLFPRGTSPGFAAAVPTGKVAYTIDTAKIDGIAGLGLGDHFDLVATRPVDFQKMAQRIGAADLAVSSAIRQGALRLDAGAHTEVIVRGATVIAPPGSTALRVHGTKAQGKSRDAVEPMIIAVTPEEVSQISEVLATKVHLTAILRGIETVDAAPIPDSVDPTQSVHVLDSMIGRDREPIVFIGNTKNGPAKPLNLQDLVPAEGSQTTADEVPE
;
A
#
# COMPACT_ATOMS: atom_id res chain seq x y z
N MET A 1 -45.79 -45.66 -134.11
CA MET A 1 -46.49 -45.67 -132.81
C MET A 1 -45.52 -46.27 -131.79
N ALA A 2 -45.18 -45.72 -130.63
CA ALA A 2 -45.70 -44.59 -129.86
C ALA A 2 -44.55 -43.93 -129.05
N LYS A 3 -44.64 -42.61 -128.86
CA LYS A 3 -43.78 -41.76 -128.02
C LYS A 3 -43.91 -42.13 -126.53
N ARG A 4 -42.82 -42.08 -125.76
CA ARG A 4 -42.86 -41.84 -124.31
C ARG A 4 -41.95 -40.68 -123.91
N TYR A 5 -42.54 -39.81 -123.10
CA TYR A 5 -42.06 -38.52 -122.65
C TYR A 5 -41.03 -38.63 -121.51
N SER A 6 -40.08 -37.70 -121.54
CA SER A 6 -39.16 -37.33 -120.47
C SER A 6 -39.89 -36.58 -119.34
N SER A 7 -39.52 -36.85 -118.08
CA SER A 7 -39.77 -35.92 -116.96
C SER A 7 -38.55 -35.88 -116.03
N SER A 8 -37.84 -34.75 -116.04
CA SER A 8 -36.74 -34.43 -115.12
C SER A 8 -37.27 -33.91 -113.79
N ARG A 9 -37.02 -34.59 -112.67
CA ARG A 9 -37.24 -34.07 -111.31
C ARG A 9 -35.96 -33.41 -110.78
N ARG A 10 -36.06 -32.14 -110.41
CA ARG A 10 -35.01 -31.39 -109.68
C ARG A 10 -34.92 -31.93 -108.24
N PRO A 11 -33.72 -32.15 -107.68
CA PRO A 11 -33.57 -32.49 -106.26
C PRO A 11 -33.85 -31.26 -105.39
N SER A 12 -34.71 -31.40 -104.38
CA SER A 12 -35.06 -30.35 -103.43
C SER A 12 -33.96 -30.19 -102.37
N ILE A 13 -33.33 -29.01 -102.35
CA ILE A 13 -32.27 -28.61 -101.41
C ILE A 13 -32.78 -28.43 -99.96
N LEU A 14 -34.09 -28.52 -99.72
CA LEU A 14 -34.71 -28.34 -98.41
C LEU A 14 -34.43 -29.48 -97.41
N LEU A 15 -34.23 -30.72 -97.87
CA LEU A 15 -34.07 -31.87 -96.98
C LEU A 15 -32.74 -31.90 -96.20
N PRO A 16 -31.55 -31.63 -96.81
CA PRO A 16 -30.30 -31.59 -96.05
C PRO A 16 -30.25 -30.40 -95.07
N LEU A 17 -30.91 -29.29 -95.37
CA LEU A 17 -30.89 -28.10 -94.50
C LEU A 17 -31.73 -28.28 -93.23
N VAL A 18 -32.87 -28.97 -93.32
CA VAL A 18 -33.67 -29.36 -92.14
C VAL A 18 -32.90 -30.37 -91.28
N LEU A 19 -32.19 -31.31 -91.89
CA LEU A 19 -31.45 -32.34 -91.15
C LEU A 19 -30.22 -31.77 -90.40
N VAL A 20 -29.53 -30.78 -90.99
CA VAL A 20 -28.41 -30.08 -90.33
C VAL A 20 -28.87 -29.20 -89.16
N LEU A 21 -30.13 -28.73 -89.16
CA LEU A 21 -30.67 -27.86 -88.10
C LEU A 21 -31.37 -28.64 -86.98
N VAL A 22 -32.04 -29.75 -87.30
CA VAL A 22 -32.77 -30.58 -86.32
C VAL A 22 -31.86 -31.52 -85.53
N LEU A 23 -30.83 -32.10 -86.18
CA LEU A 23 -29.91 -33.03 -85.52
C LEU A 23 -29.15 -32.43 -84.32
N PRO A 24 -28.57 -31.21 -84.38
CA PRO A 24 -27.92 -30.61 -83.22
C PRO A 24 -28.91 -30.25 -82.11
N LEU A 25 -30.17 -29.94 -82.45
CA LEU A 25 -31.21 -29.60 -81.47
C LEU A 25 -31.68 -30.84 -80.68
N VAL A 26 -31.77 -32.00 -81.33
CA VAL A 26 -32.06 -33.29 -80.67
C VAL A 26 -30.86 -33.78 -79.86
N LEU A 27 -29.63 -33.58 -80.35
CA LEU A 27 -28.42 -33.91 -79.59
C LEU A 27 -28.23 -33.00 -78.37
N LEU A 28 -28.41 -31.67 -78.49
CA LEU A 28 -28.37 -30.76 -77.33
C LEU A 28 -29.49 -31.06 -76.35
N GLY A 29 -30.73 -31.22 -76.82
CA GLY A 29 -31.88 -31.54 -75.98
C GLY A 29 -31.72 -32.88 -75.24
N GLY A 30 -31.18 -33.90 -75.92
CA GLY A 30 -30.86 -35.19 -75.34
C GLY A 30 -29.78 -35.10 -74.27
N THR A 31 -28.72 -34.33 -74.49
CA THR A 31 -27.64 -34.13 -73.49
C THR A 31 -28.10 -33.33 -72.27
N LEU A 32 -28.95 -32.31 -72.43
CA LEU A 32 -29.53 -31.61 -71.28
C LEU A 32 -30.45 -32.53 -70.49
N GLY A 33 -31.31 -33.29 -71.17
CA GLY A 33 -32.23 -34.24 -70.54
C GLY A 33 -31.52 -35.34 -69.76
N THR A 34 -30.41 -35.88 -70.27
CA THR A 34 -29.60 -36.88 -69.55
C THR A 34 -28.85 -36.28 -68.37
N LEU A 35 -28.34 -35.05 -68.46
CA LEU A 35 -27.71 -34.36 -67.32
C LEU A 35 -28.71 -34.13 -66.18
N VAL A 36 -29.95 -33.70 -66.49
CA VAL A 36 -31.01 -33.57 -65.47
C VAL A 36 -31.42 -34.93 -64.90
N ALA A 37 -31.54 -35.97 -65.74
CA ALA A 37 -31.86 -37.33 -65.28
C ALA A 37 -30.76 -37.96 -64.41
N LEU A 38 -29.50 -37.54 -64.58
CA LEU A 38 -28.35 -37.95 -63.76
C LEU A 38 -28.22 -37.13 -62.46
N GLY A 39 -29.16 -36.22 -62.18
CA GLY A 39 -29.13 -35.37 -60.98
C GLY A 39 -28.05 -34.29 -61.00
N ILE A 40 -27.52 -33.97 -62.19
CA ILE A 40 -26.55 -32.88 -62.34
C ILE A 40 -27.35 -31.58 -62.40
N GLU A 41 -27.28 -30.78 -61.33
CA GLU A 41 -27.93 -29.48 -61.26
C GLU A 41 -27.36 -28.52 -62.30
N LEU A 42 -28.17 -28.14 -63.28
CA LEU A 42 -27.79 -27.19 -64.31
C LEU A 42 -27.80 -25.76 -63.73
N PRO A 43 -26.67 -25.02 -63.75
CA PRO A 43 -26.54 -23.73 -63.05
C PRO A 43 -27.48 -22.63 -63.55
N PHE A 44 -28.00 -22.74 -64.78
CA PHE A 44 -28.93 -21.77 -65.36
C PHE A 44 -30.41 -21.98 -64.98
N LEU A 45 -30.74 -23.12 -64.35
CA LEU A 45 -32.09 -23.43 -63.88
C LEU A 45 -32.31 -23.09 -62.40
N LYS A 46 -31.27 -22.64 -61.69
CA LYS A 46 -31.42 -22.16 -60.31
C LYS A 46 -32.14 -20.82 -60.33
N SER A 47 -33.34 -20.80 -59.76
CA SER A 47 -34.03 -19.56 -59.44
C SER A 47 -33.07 -18.64 -58.68
N PRO A 48 -33.02 -17.33 -58.99
CA PRO A 48 -32.15 -16.40 -58.28
C PRO A 48 -32.45 -16.50 -56.78
N GLU A 49 -31.41 -16.68 -55.98
CA GLU A 49 -31.56 -16.70 -54.51
C GLU A 49 -32.24 -15.39 -54.08
N PRO A 50 -33.23 -15.45 -53.16
CA PRO A 50 -33.86 -14.25 -52.65
C PRO A 50 -32.79 -13.35 -52.00
N PRO A 51 -32.95 -12.02 -52.09
CA PRO A 51 -32.02 -11.10 -51.46
C PRO A 51 -32.04 -11.32 -49.94
N ALA A 52 -30.86 -11.49 -49.35
CA ALA A 52 -30.71 -11.76 -47.93
C ALA A 52 -29.62 -10.85 -47.34
N LEU A 53 -29.80 -10.47 -46.08
CA LEU A 53 -28.74 -9.90 -45.27
C LEU A 53 -27.69 -10.97 -45.04
N ARG A 54 -26.44 -10.68 -45.41
CA ARG A 54 -25.31 -11.61 -45.31
C ARG A 54 -24.37 -11.10 -44.25
N ILE A 55 -24.45 -11.66 -43.04
CA ILE A 55 -23.55 -11.30 -41.94
C ILE A 55 -22.35 -12.26 -41.96
N PRO A 56 -21.12 -11.78 -42.20
CA PRO A 56 -19.93 -12.63 -42.14
C PRO A 56 -19.80 -13.24 -40.74
N ALA A 57 -19.60 -14.55 -40.68
CA ALA A 57 -19.45 -15.28 -39.43
C ALA A 57 -18.27 -16.24 -39.51
N ASN A 58 -17.62 -16.45 -38.37
CA ASN A 58 -16.53 -17.42 -38.24
C ASN A 58 -17.07 -18.85 -38.21
N LEU A 59 -16.28 -19.81 -38.71
CA LEU A 59 -16.64 -21.23 -38.63
C LEU A 59 -15.93 -21.97 -37.50
N SER A 60 -14.72 -21.54 -37.17
CA SER A 60 -13.93 -22.04 -36.06
C SER A 60 -14.01 -21.09 -34.87
N PRO A 61 -13.83 -21.59 -33.63
CA PRO A 61 -13.68 -20.70 -32.49
C PRO A 61 -12.45 -19.80 -32.70
N LEU A 62 -12.60 -18.50 -32.50
CA LEU A 62 -11.52 -17.53 -32.62
C LEU A 62 -11.08 -17.08 -31.25
N ALA A 63 -9.78 -17.23 -30.96
CA ALA A 63 -9.19 -16.81 -29.69
C ALA A 63 -9.28 -15.29 -29.48
N ALA A 64 -9.24 -14.86 -28.22
CA ALA A 64 -9.07 -13.44 -27.90
C ALA A 64 -7.76 -12.89 -28.49
N TYR A 65 -7.79 -11.63 -28.92
CA TYR A 65 -6.66 -10.95 -29.56
C TYR A 65 -6.16 -11.57 -30.88
N HIS A 66 -6.93 -12.51 -31.44
CA HIS A 66 -6.72 -13.01 -32.78
C HIS A 66 -7.06 -11.92 -33.80
N ARG A 67 -6.24 -11.81 -34.85
CA ARG A 67 -6.53 -10.92 -35.97
C ARG A 67 -7.35 -11.69 -36.98
N VAL A 68 -8.59 -11.26 -37.18
CA VAL A 68 -9.51 -11.94 -38.09
C VAL A 68 -8.96 -11.86 -39.50
N SER A 69 -8.66 -13.01 -40.07
CA SER A 69 -8.21 -13.18 -41.45
C SER A 69 -9.36 -13.60 -42.34
N ARG A 70 -9.12 -13.64 -43.66
CA ARG A 70 -10.11 -14.16 -44.60
C ARG A 70 -10.36 -15.65 -44.38
N ASP A 71 -9.32 -16.41 -44.02
CA ASP A 71 -9.37 -17.86 -43.85
C ASP A 71 -10.25 -18.26 -42.66
N ASP A 72 -10.33 -17.41 -41.63
CA ASP A 72 -11.21 -17.62 -40.46
C ASP A 72 -12.70 -17.58 -40.80
N LEU A 73 -13.04 -16.99 -41.95
CA LEU A 73 -14.42 -16.85 -42.44
C LEU A 73 -14.71 -17.79 -43.62
N ILE A 74 -13.72 -18.48 -44.18
CA ILE A 74 -13.90 -19.36 -45.34
C ILE A 74 -14.37 -20.74 -44.90
N ASP A 75 -15.44 -21.22 -45.53
CA ASP A 75 -15.85 -22.62 -45.46
C ASP A 75 -14.92 -23.48 -46.32
N PHE A 76 -14.19 -24.39 -45.68
CA PHE A 76 -13.26 -25.30 -46.35
C PHE A 76 -13.92 -26.20 -47.40
N GLN A 77 -15.24 -26.49 -47.27
CA GLN A 77 -15.94 -27.33 -48.23
C GLN A 77 -16.31 -26.56 -49.51
N THR A 78 -16.70 -25.30 -49.37
CA THR A 78 -17.21 -24.50 -50.50
C THR A 78 -16.16 -23.54 -51.07
N GLY A 79 -15.09 -23.25 -50.31
CA GLY A 79 -14.12 -22.20 -50.62
C GLY A 79 -14.69 -20.78 -50.58
N GLN A 80 -15.94 -20.62 -50.10
CA GLN A 80 -16.63 -19.34 -50.02
C GLN A 80 -16.65 -18.83 -48.58
N ILE A 81 -16.82 -17.52 -48.42
CA ILE A 81 -17.01 -16.92 -47.10
C ILE A 81 -18.35 -17.38 -46.54
N HIS A 82 -18.33 -17.84 -45.29
CA HIS A 82 -19.49 -18.22 -44.54
C HIS A 82 -20.26 -16.98 -44.08
N TYR A 83 -21.56 -16.96 -44.40
CA TYR A 83 -22.46 -15.90 -44.01
C TYR A 83 -23.67 -16.48 -43.28
N LEU A 84 -24.05 -15.84 -42.18
CA LEU A 84 -25.38 -15.99 -41.62
C LEU A 84 -26.34 -15.22 -42.54
N LYS A 85 -27.25 -15.96 -43.19
CA LYS A 85 -28.27 -15.38 -44.07
C LYS A 85 -29.52 -15.07 -43.24
N MET A 86 -30.00 -13.83 -43.30
CA MET A 86 -31.26 -13.42 -42.69
C MET A 86 -32.15 -12.71 -43.74
N PRO A 87 -33.48 -12.84 -43.66
CA PRO A 87 -34.36 -12.10 -44.54
C PRO A 87 -34.27 -10.59 -44.23
N PRO A 88 -34.31 -9.69 -45.23
CA PRO A 88 -34.23 -8.24 -45.02
C PRO A 88 -35.29 -7.70 -44.06
N GLU A 89 -36.47 -8.32 -44.03
CA GLU A 89 -37.58 -7.96 -43.16
C GLU A 89 -37.25 -8.11 -41.66
N SER A 90 -36.28 -8.96 -41.31
CA SER A 90 -35.79 -9.08 -39.93
C SER A 90 -35.05 -7.85 -39.42
N ALA A 91 -34.63 -6.93 -40.30
CA ALA A 91 -34.00 -5.68 -39.90
C ALA A 91 -35.00 -4.63 -39.40
N VAL A 92 -36.31 -4.81 -39.62
CA VAL A 92 -37.32 -3.84 -39.19
C VAL A 92 -37.28 -3.66 -37.67
N GLY A 93 -37.22 -2.41 -37.22
CA GLY A 93 -37.04 -2.03 -35.81
C GLY A 93 -35.59 -2.05 -35.32
N SER A 94 -34.64 -2.54 -36.12
CA SER A 94 -33.21 -2.51 -35.78
C SER A 94 -32.56 -1.19 -36.19
N LYS A 95 -31.50 -0.81 -35.49
CA LYS A 95 -30.60 0.28 -35.88
C LYS A 95 -29.81 -0.11 -37.12
N LEU A 96 -29.68 0.78 -38.09
CA LEU A 96 -28.95 0.57 -39.33
C LEU A 96 -27.97 1.72 -39.56
N VAL A 97 -26.77 1.38 -39.99
CA VAL A 97 -25.76 2.32 -40.47
C VAL A 97 -25.45 1.99 -41.92
N GLY A 98 -25.46 2.99 -42.79
CA GLY A 98 -25.14 2.78 -44.20
C GLY A 98 -25.04 4.07 -44.98
N THR A 99 -25.03 3.94 -46.30
CA THR A 99 -24.88 5.07 -47.23
C THR A 99 -26.07 5.18 -48.17
N THR A 100 -26.65 6.37 -48.28
CA THR A 100 -27.78 6.63 -49.18
C THR A 100 -27.33 6.55 -50.64
N LEU A 101 -28.29 6.61 -51.57
CA LEU A 101 -28.00 6.72 -53.00
C LEU A 101 -27.25 8.02 -53.35
N ALA A 102 -27.36 9.06 -52.53
CA ALA A 102 -26.62 10.31 -52.67
C ALA A 102 -25.17 10.21 -52.16
N GLY A 103 -24.81 9.11 -51.51
CA GLY A 103 -23.48 8.90 -50.91
C GLY A 103 -23.32 9.50 -49.50
N GLU A 104 -24.40 9.98 -48.89
CA GLU A 104 -24.40 10.49 -47.52
C GLU A 104 -24.42 9.32 -46.52
N ALA A 105 -23.64 9.42 -45.46
CA ALA A 105 -23.61 8.42 -44.39
C ALA A 105 -24.76 8.69 -43.41
N VAL A 106 -25.56 7.66 -43.13
CA VAL A 106 -26.81 7.78 -42.39
C VAL A 106 -26.90 6.69 -41.34
N GLU A 107 -27.45 7.07 -40.19
CA GLU A 107 -27.73 6.20 -39.06
C GLU A 107 -29.18 6.39 -38.62
N GLY A 108 -29.94 5.31 -38.53
CA GLY A 108 -31.35 5.39 -38.13
C GLY A 108 -31.98 4.03 -37.84
N VAL A 109 -33.22 4.04 -37.33
CA VAL A 109 -34.00 2.82 -37.09
C VAL A 109 -34.77 2.45 -38.35
N VAL A 110 -34.72 1.20 -38.77
CA VAL A 110 -35.45 0.72 -39.96
C VAL A 110 -36.95 0.66 -39.66
N GLN A 111 -37.75 1.40 -40.41
CA GLN A 111 -39.21 1.41 -40.29
C GLN A 111 -39.85 0.34 -41.18
N SER A 112 -39.36 0.19 -42.41
CA SER A 112 -39.88 -0.79 -43.36
C SER A 112 -38.85 -1.12 -44.44
N VAL A 113 -39.09 -2.21 -45.17
CA VAL A 113 -38.26 -2.65 -46.31
C VAL A 113 -39.10 -2.58 -47.57
N ALA A 114 -38.68 -1.78 -48.54
CA ALA A 114 -39.29 -1.68 -49.85
C ALA A 114 -38.41 -2.38 -50.90
N HIS A 115 -39.00 -2.83 -52.00
CA HIS A 115 -38.24 -3.35 -53.13
C HIS A 115 -38.23 -2.31 -54.24
N LYS A 116 -37.04 -1.83 -54.65
CA LYS A 116 -36.90 -0.85 -55.74
C LYS A 116 -35.96 -1.38 -56.81
N GLU A 117 -36.29 -1.09 -58.06
CA GLU A 117 -35.44 -1.37 -59.21
C GLU A 117 -34.35 -0.30 -59.31
N ILE A 118 -33.10 -0.70 -59.14
CA ILE A 118 -31.92 0.17 -59.22
C ILE A 118 -31.01 -0.43 -60.30
N GLN A 119 -30.75 0.31 -61.37
CA GLN A 119 -29.88 -0.12 -62.49
C GLN A 119 -30.30 -1.46 -63.14
N GLY A 120 -31.61 -1.71 -63.26
CA GLY A 120 -32.16 -2.91 -63.92
C GLY A 120 -32.19 -4.16 -63.04
N ALA A 121 -31.94 -4.03 -61.73
CA ALA A 121 -32.10 -5.12 -60.76
C ALA A 121 -32.91 -4.64 -59.54
N THR A 122 -33.79 -5.50 -59.04
CA THR A 122 -34.61 -5.21 -57.86
C THR A 122 -33.82 -5.51 -56.59
N TYR A 123 -33.58 -4.48 -55.78
CA TYR A 123 -32.92 -4.60 -54.48
C TYR A 123 -33.88 -4.21 -53.36
N PRO A 124 -33.77 -4.84 -52.17
CA PRO A 124 -34.40 -4.33 -50.98
C PRO A 124 -33.72 -3.02 -50.56
N VAL A 125 -34.54 -2.03 -50.25
CA VAL A 125 -34.18 -0.69 -49.78
C VAL A 125 -34.81 -0.50 -48.41
N PHE A 126 -33.98 -0.18 -47.43
CA PHE A 126 -34.39 0.09 -46.06
C PHE A 126 -34.87 1.54 -45.96
N LEU A 127 -36.10 1.72 -45.50
CA LEU A 127 -36.68 3.03 -45.17
C LEU A 127 -36.45 3.28 -43.69
N LEU A 128 -35.63 4.28 -43.38
CA LEU A 128 -35.35 4.68 -42.00
C LEU A 128 -36.47 5.56 -41.46
N ALA A 129 -36.63 5.59 -40.14
CA ALA A 129 -37.59 6.48 -39.47
C ALA A 129 -37.31 7.98 -39.73
N SER A 130 -36.08 8.34 -40.13
CA SER A 130 -35.73 9.69 -40.58
C SER A 130 -36.27 10.04 -41.98
N GLY A 131 -36.83 9.07 -42.70
CA GLY A 131 -37.31 9.22 -44.08
C GLY A 131 -36.25 8.92 -45.15
N GLU A 132 -35.03 8.59 -44.73
CA GLU A 132 -33.92 8.29 -45.64
C GLU A 132 -33.93 6.84 -46.14
N GLU A 133 -33.43 6.65 -47.35
CA GLU A 133 -33.44 5.36 -48.04
C GLU A 133 -32.03 4.79 -48.20
N VAL A 134 -31.80 3.59 -47.69
CA VAL A 134 -30.50 2.91 -47.78
C VAL A 134 -30.67 1.59 -48.52
N PRO A 135 -30.08 1.43 -49.73
CA PRO A 135 -30.15 0.16 -50.46
C PRO A 135 -29.26 -0.91 -49.79
N LEU A 136 -29.69 -2.17 -49.81
CA LEU A 136 -28.98 -3.28 -49.14
C LEU A 136 -27.46 -3.37 -49.41
N PRO A 137 -26.96 -3.19 -50.65
CA PRO A 137 -25.51 -3.20 -50.92
C PRO A 137 -24.73 -2.09 -50.18
N ASN A 138 -25.40 -1.01 -49.80
CA ASN A 138 -24.80 0.15 -49.15
C ASN A 138 -24.92 0.11 -47.62
N VAL A 139 -25.47 -0.97 -47.07
CA VAL A 139 -25.58 -1.16 -45.62
C VAL A 139 -24.24 -1.62 -45.05
N ASP A 140 -23.78 -0.92 -44.03
CA ASP A 140 -22.55 -1.24 -43.30
C ASP A 140 -22.85 -2.09 -42.06
N GLU A 141 -23.89 -1.73 -41.31
CA GLU A 141 -24.27 -2.36 -40.04
C GLU A 141 -25.79 -2.50 -39.90
N VAL A 142 -26.25 -3.62 -39.35
CA VAL A 142 -27.66 -3.83 -38.97
C VAL A 142 -27.73 -4.45 -37.58
N GLY A 143 -28.45 -3.80 -36.67
CA GLY A 143 -28.66 -4.25 -35.30
C GLY A 143 -27.37 -4.44 -34.51
N GLY A 144 -26.30 -3.69 -34.82
CA GLY A 144 -24.98 -3.90 -34.24
C GLY A 144 -24.03 -4.77 -35.08
N ALA A 145 -24.57 -5.61 -35.98
CA ALA A 145 -23.79 -6.57 -36.74
C ALA A 145 -23.21 -5.95 -38.01
N LEU A 146 -21.91 -6.17 -38.25
CA LEU A 146 -21.18 -5.66 -39.41
C LEU A 146 -21.43 -6.57 -40.62
N LEU A 147 -21.87 -5.99 -41.74
CA LEU A 147 -22.14 -6.73 -42.97
C LEU A 147 -20.94 -6.75 -43.92
N ARG A 148 -20.12 -5.70 -43.91
CA ARG A 148 -18.99 -5.58 -44.85
C ARG A 148 -17.74 -6.28 -44.35
N LEU A 149 -17.12 -7.08 -45.21
CA LEU A 149 -15.91 -7.85 -44.88
C LEU A 149 -14.70 -6.98 -44.54
N ASN A 150 -14.55 -5.82 -45.19
CA ASN A 150 -13.44 -4.90 -44.92
C ASN A 150 -13.50 -4.29 -43.51
N LYS A 151 -14.69 -4.29 -42.87
CA LYS A 151 -14.86 -3.87 -41.48
C LYS A 151 -14.52 -4.96 -40.46
N VAL A 152 -14.39 -6.20 -40.90
CA VAL A 152 -14.10 -7.37 -40.04
C VAL A 152 -12.65 -7.84 -40.24
N ILE A 153 -12.23 -8.04 -41.49
CA ILE A 153 -10.92 -8.57 -41.83
C ILE A 153 -9.82 -7.58 -41.42
N GLY A 154 -8.80 -8.08 -40.72
CA GLY A 154 -7.65 -7.31 -40.26
C GLY A 154 -7.87 -6.63 -38.91
N ARG A 155 -9.08 -6.65 -38.34
CA ARG A 155 -9.36 -6.21 -36.97
C ARG A 155 -8.94 -7.28 -35.96
N VAL A 156 -8.68 -6.85 -34.72
CA VAL A 156 -8.23 -7.74 -33.64
C VAL A 156 -9.37 -7.90 -32.64
N LEU A 157 -9.69 -9.15 -32.29
CA LEU A 157 -10.77 -9.46 -31.35
C LEU A 157 -10.42 -9.02 -29.93
N ASP A 158 -11.38 -8.42 -29.24
CA ASP A 158 -11.32 -8.10 -27.81
C ASP A 158 -11.41 -9.39 -26.95
N ARG A 159 -12.25 -10.33 -27.39
CA ARG A 159 -12.59 -11.55 -26.63
C ARG A 159 -12.82 -12.73 -27.56
N GLU A 160 -12.71 -13.93 -26.99
CA GLU A 160 -12.94 -15.18 -27.72
C GLU A 160 -14.36 -15.24 -28.31
N LYS A 161 -14.48 -15.77 -29.52
CA LYS A 161 -15.76 -15.93 -30.24
C LYS A 161 -16.02 -17.40 -30.56
N SER A 162 -17.22 -17.85 -30.22
CA SER A 162 -17.70 -19.18 -30.60
C SER A 162 -17.87 -19.28 -32.12
N PRO A 163 -17.91 -20.50 -32.70
CA PRO A 163 -18.32 -20.69 -34.08
C PRO A 163 -19.67 -20.05 -34.41
N ASN A 164 -19.86 -19.71 -35.69
CA ASN A 164 -21.04 -19.10 -36.28
C ASN A 164 -21.45 -17.78 -35.62
N PHE A 165 -20.47 -16.99 -35.17
CA PHE A 165 -20.70 -15.71 -34.50
C PHE A 165 -20.58 -14.55 -35.49
N GLY A 166 -21.61 -13.70 -35.55
CA GLY A 166 -21.58 -12.45 -36.32
C GLY A 166 -20.90 -11.32 -35.55
N PHE A 167 -20.04 -10.54 -36.20
CA PHE A 167 -19.21 -9.54 -35.53
C PHE A 167 -19.91 -8.20 -35.35
N THR A 168 -19.67 -7.56 -34.22
CA THR A 168 -20.08 -6.18 -33.89
C THR A 168 -18.86 -5.32 -33.60
N GLU A 169 -18.99 -3.99 -33.66
CA GLU A 169 -17.84 -3.08 -33.39
C GLU A 169 -17.26 -3.27 -31.98
N SER A 170 -18.11 -3.51 -30.98
CA SER A 170 -17.71 -3.81 -29.59
C SER A 170 -16.95 -5.12 -29.41
N ASN A 171 -16.82 -5.94 -30.46
CA ASN A 171 -16.03 -7.17 -30.42
C ASN A 171 -14.58 -6.96 -30.79
N PHE A 172 -14.22 -5.80 -31.32
CA PHE A 172 -12.87 -5.50 -31.77
C PHE A 172 -12.20 -4.49 -30.86
N LEU A 173 -10.88 -4.63 -30.76
CA LEU A 173 -10.03 -3.59 -30.22
C LEU A 173 -9.92 -2.42 -31.21
N PRO A 174 -9.45 -1.24 -30.79
CA PRO A 174 -9.28 -0.08 -31.68
C PRO A 174 -8.51 -0.41 -32.96
N GLU A 175 -8.79 0.30 -34.06
CA GLU A 175 -8.09 0.11 -35.32
C GLU A 175 -6.58 0.33 -35.17
N GLY A 176 -5.78 -0.48 -35.87
CA GLY A 176 -4.32 -0.46 -35.75
C GLY A 176 -3.74 -1.28 -34.58
N THR A 177 -4.57 -1.89 -33.74
CA THR A 177 -4.10 -2.79 -32.66
C THR A 177 -3.34 -3.99 -33.24
N ARG A 178 -2.22 -4.36 -32.61
CA ARG A 178 -1.42 -5.53 -33.01
C ARG A 178 -2.07 -6.81 -32.50
N SER A 179 -1.95 -7.89 -33.26
CA SER A 179 -2.45 -9.21 -32.84
C SER A 179 -1.65 -9.81 -31.68
N GLY A 180 -2.28 -10.68 -30.90
CA GLY A 180 -1.68 -11.39 -29.79
C GLY A 180 -1.85 -10.68 -28.44
N THR A 181 -1.29 -11.26 -27.38
CA THR A 181 -1.46 -10.79 -25.99
C THR A 181 -1.10 -9.33 -25.79
N VAL A 182 -0.14 -8.79 -26.57
CA VAL A 182 0.26 -7.38 -26.53
C VAL A 182 -0.89 -6.45 -26.93
N GLY A 183 -1.76 -6.86 -27.86
CA GLY A 183 -2.91 -6.07 -28.28
C GLY A 183 -3.94 -5.89 -27.16
N GLY A 184 -4.07 -6.88 -26.28
CA GLY A 184 -4.98 -6.86 -25.15
C GLY A 184 -4.51 -6.02 -23.96
N VAL A 185 -3.26 -5.56 -23.94
CA VAL A 185 -2.72 -4.80 -22.80
C VAL A 185 -3.33 -3.39 -22.77
N PRO A 186 -3.99 -2.97 -21.68
CA PRO A 186 -4.50 -1.61 -21.53
C PRO A 186 -3.39 -0.57 -21.58
N ARG A 187 -3.77 0.68 -21.91
CA ARG A 187 -2.84 1.81 -21.89
C ARG A 187 -2.30 2.04 -20.48
N GLY A 188 -0.99 2.25 -20.35
CA GLY A 188 -0.33 2.48 -19.05
C GLY A 188 -0.05 1.21 -18.23
N MET A 189 -0.32 0.03 -18.79
CA MET A 189 0.02 -1.26 -18.21
C MET A 189 1.04 -2.01 -19.08
N LYS A 190 1.71 -3.02 -18.51
CA LYS A 190 2.58 -3.95 -19.23
C LYS A 190 2.12 -5.38 -18.99
N ALA A 191 2.21 -6.22 -20.02
CA ALA A 191 2.00 -7.65 -19.88
C ALA A 191 3.15 -8.28 -19.10
N TYR A 192 2.81 -9.11 -18.12
CA TYR A 192 3.73 -9.86 -17.29
C TYR A 192 3.25 -11.31 -17.19
N THR A 193 4.10 -12.25 -17.62
CA THR A 193 3.80 -13.69 -17.59
C THR A 193 4.23 -14.27 -16.26
N LEU A 194 3.29 -14.88 -15.54
CA LEU A 194 3.50 -15.48 -14.22
C LEU A 194 3.20 -16.97 -14.24
N GLU A 195 3.93 -17.72 -13.42
CA GLU A 195 3.61 -19.13 -13.17
C GLU A 195 2.37 -19.21 -12.27
N ALA A 196 1.35 -19.93 -12.73
CA ALA A 196 0.06 -20.03 -12.02
C ALA A 196 0.21 -20.67 -10.64
N GLY A 197 1.18 -21.58 -10.47
CA GLY A 197 1.46 -22.23 -9.19
C GLY A 197 1.90 -21.27 -8.07
N LYS A 198 2.38 -20.06 -8.40
CA LYS A 198 2.75 -19.03 -7.41
C LYS A 198 1.56 -18.15 -7.00
N LEU A 199 0.44 -18.25 -7.72
CA LEU A 199 -0.73 -17.39 -7.58
C LEU A 199 -1.90 -18.19 -7.00
N ILE A 200 -2.25 -17.92 -5.75
CA ILE A 200 -3.38 -18.56 -5.08
C ILE A 200 -4.67 -17.90 -5.56
N GLY A 201 -5.60 -18.70 -6.09
CA GLY A 201 -6.92 -18.21 -6.54
C GLY A 201 -6.98 -17.71 -7.98
N ILE A 202 -5.89 -17.87 -8.77
CA ILE A 202 -5.88 -17.47 -10.18
C ILE A 202 -6.76 -18.37 -11.06
N HIS A 203 -6.95 -19.63 -10.65
CA HIS A 203 -7.75 -20.59 -11.40
C HIS A 203 -9.24 -20.22 -11.32
N GLY A 204 -9.85 -19.96 -12.47
CA GLY A 204 -11.26 -19.57 -12.58
C GLY A 204 -11.47 -18.15 -13.09
N LEU A 205 -10.41 -17.33 -13.14
CA LEU A 205 -10.47 -16.00 -13.72
C LEU A 205 -10.44 -16.06 -15.24
N LYS A 206 -11.22 -15.17 -15.85
CA LYS A 206 -11.38 -15.03 -17.29
C LYS A 206 -10.62 -13.81 -17.81
N ILE A 207 -10.44 -13.78 -19.13
CA ILE A 207 -9.90 -12.61 -19.83
C ILE A 207 -10.75 -11.40 -19.51
N GLY A 208 -10.10 -10.31 -19.12
CA GLY A 208 -10.73 -9.05 -18.77
C GLY A 208 -11.01 -8.87 -17.26
N ASP A 209 -10.93 -9.92 -16.45
CA ASP A 209 -11.15 -9.82 -15.00
C ASP A 209 -10.06 -8.94 -14.35
N LYS A 210 -10.49 -8.05 -13.47
CA LYS A 210 -9.63 -7.16 -12.68
C LYS A 210 -9.30 -7.80 -11.33
N ILE A 211 -8.06 -7.70 -10.91
CA ILE A 211 -7.53 -8.35 -9.71
C ILE A 211 -6.49 -7.48 -9.00
N ASP A 212 -6.39 -7.68 -7.68
CA ASP A 212 -5.27 -7.22 -6.88
C ASP A 212 -4.37 -8.41 -6.49
N LEU A 213 -3.07 -8.15 -6.41
CA LEU A 213 -2.06 -9.12 -5.98
C LEU A 213 -1.60 -8.78 -4.57
N LEU A 214 -1.84 -9.68 -3.63
CA LEU A 214 -1.40 -9.56 -2.23
C LEU A 214 -0.34 -10.62 -1.92
N ALA A 215 0.80 -10.23 -1.37
CA ALA A 215 1.82 -11.16 -0.93
C ALA A 215 2.01 -11.11 0.58
N SER A 216 2.17 -12.29 1.20
CA SER A 216 2.41 -12.42 2.64
C SER A 216 3.91 -12.49 2.92
N ILE A 217 4.57 -11.34 2.99
CA ILE A 217 6.03 -11.25 3.06
C ILE A 217 6.50 -11.48 4.51
N PRO A 218 7.48 -12.39 4.75
CA PRO A 218 8.07 -12.57 6.08
C PRO A 218 8.93 -11.36 6.46
N LEU A 219 8.77 -10.88 7.69
CA LEU A 219 9.33 -9.61 8.16
C LEU A 219 10.87 -9.61 8.22
N GLU A 220 11.50 -10.77 8.40
CA GLU A 220 12.97 -10.93 8.36
C GLU A 220 13.58 -10.64 6.98
N LYS A 221 12.81 -10.84 5.90
CA LYS A 221 13.27 -10.54 4.54
C LYS A 221 13.07 -9.06 4.17
N ILE A 222 12.25 -8.32 4.92
CA ILE A 222 11.99 -6.89 4.72
C ILE A 222 13.10 -6.03 5.35
N SER A 223 13.70 -6.47 6.45
CA SER A 223 14.73 -5.72 7.18
C SER A 223 16.12 -5.71 6.50
N ASN A 224 16.36 -6.56 5.50
CA ASN A 224 17.66 -6.71 4.84
C ASN A 224 17.90 -5.80 3.60
N GLY A 225 17.19 -4.67 3.50
CA GLY A 225 17.60 -3.57 2.61
C GLY A 225 17.32 -3.71 1.11
N GLY A 226 16.27 -4.47 0.72
CA GLY A 226 15.76 -4.48 -0.66
C GLY A 226 14.95 -3.23 -1.03
N SER A 227 14.60 -3.06 -2.31
CA SER A 227 13.79 -1.92 -2.79
C SER A 227 12.36 -1.92 -2.21
N LEU A 228 11.88 -3.03 -1.64
CA LEU A 228 10.67 -3.07 -0.83
C LEU A 228 10.78 -2.23 0.46
N ALA A 229 12.00 -1.97 0.94
CA ALA A 229 12.31 -1.10 2.07
C ALA A 229 12.49 0.39 1.66
N SER A 230 12.81 0.68 0.40
CA SER A 230 13.04 2.06 -0.08
C SER A 230 11.76 2.89 -0.22
N ASN A 231 10.57 2.26 -0.17
CA ASN A 231 9.29 2.93 0.06
C ASN A 231 9.03 3.27 1.56
N GLY A 232 10.04 3.23 2.43
CA GLY A 232 10.07 4.04 3.65
C GLY A 232 9.38 3.48 4.90
N VAL A 233 9.22 2.15 5.02
CA VAL A 233 8.57 1.54 6.18
C VAL A 233 9.28 0.25 6.60
N ILE A 234 10.30 0.36 7.46
CA ILE A 234 10.45 -0.67 8.48
C ILE A 234 9.39 -0.33 9.54
N PRO A 235 8.38 -1.19 9.77
CA PRO A 235 7.41 -0.95 10.82
C PRO A 235 8.07 -0.80 12.19
N ALA A 236 7.68 0.25 12.90
CA ALA A 236 8.05 0.55 14.28
C ALA A 236 7.82 -0.58 15.28
N SER A 237 6.77 -1.38 15.05
CA SER A 237 6.43 -2.54 15.88
C SER A 237 7.41 -3.71 15.71
N LEU A 238 8.40 -3.57 14.82
CA LEU A 238 9.25 -4.66 14.34
C LEU A 238 10.75 -4.38 14.42
N VAL A 239 11.17 -3.43 15.26
CA VAL A 239 12.48 -3.57 15.93
C VAL A 239 12.34 -4.70 16.97
N VAL A 240 12.15 -5.93 16.47
CA VAL A 240 12.31 -7.14 17.27
C VAL A 240 13.80 -7.24 17.57
N ASP A 241 14.09 -7.39 18.84
CA ASP A 241 15.42 -7.65 19.34
C ASP A 241 16.00 -8.87 18.60
N PRO A 242 17.09 -8.76 17.82
CA PRO A 242 17.70 -9.92 17.17
C PRO A 242 18.22 -10.96 18.20
N SER A 243 18.26 -10.61 19.50
CA SER A 243 18.50 -11.54 20.60
C SER A 243 17.26 -12.20 21.20
N SER A 244 16.03 -11.72 20.94
CA SER A 244 14.83 -12.40 21.41
C SER A 244 14.46 -13.53 20.46
N LYS A 245 15.06 -14.71 20.67
CA LYS A 245 14.56 -15.98 20.14
C LYS A 245 13.21 -16.30 20.77
N SER A 246 12.17 -15.57 20.38
CA SER A 246 10.79 -15.95 20.67
C SER A 246 10.45 -17.14 19.76
N HIS A 247 10.01 -18.24 20.37
CA HIS A 247 9.63 -19.47 19.69
C HIS A 247 8.53 -19.21 18.62
N GLY A 248 8.87 -19.44 17.34
CA GLY A 248 8.01 -20.23 16.45
C GLY A 248 6.98 -19.55 15.54
N SER A 249 6.79 -18.24 15.53
CA SER A 249 5.89 -17.59 14.55
C SER A 249 6.66 -16.64 13.64
N GLU A 250 6.98 -17.11 12.43
CA GLU A 250 7.38 -16.28 11.30
C GLU A 250 6.22 -15.32 11.00
N TYR A 251 6.25 -14.10 11.55
CA TYR A 251 5.21 -13.10 11.32
C TYR A 251 5.25 -12.68 9.84
N LYS A 252 4.12 -12.87 9.14
CA LYS A 252 3.93 -12.52 7.72
C LYS A 252 2.98 -11.34 7.63
N GLU A 253 3.40 -10.27 6.97
CA GLU A 253 2.55 -9.10 6.74
C GLU A 253 1.99 -9.15 5.30
N PRO A 254 0.66 -9.04 5.11
CA PRO A 254 0.09 -8.94 3.77
C PRO A 254 0.41 -7.57 3.17
N ARG A 255 1.00 -7.58 1.96
CA ARG A 255 1.37 -6.38 1.21
C ARG A 255 0.76 -6.41 -0.19
N LEU A 256 0.16 -5.31 -0.59
CA LEU A 256 -0.28 -5.07 -1.96
C LEU A 256 0.93 -4.95 -2.87
N VAL A 257 1.01 -5.85 -3.83
CA VAL A 257 2.11 -5.98 -4.77
C VAL A 257 1.77 -5.31 -6.09
N ALA A 258 0.55 -5.54 -6.56
CA ALA A 258 0.00 -4.90 -7.73
C ALA A 258 -1.49 -4.70 -7.52
N SER A 259 -2.03 -3.68 -8.14
CA SER A 259 -3.41 -3.28 -7.97
C SER A 259 -4.07 -2.98 -9.31
N ASP A 260 -5.38 -3.26 -9.41
CA ASP A 260 -6.16 -3.16 -10.65
C ASP A 260 -5.47 -3.85 -11.84
N ALA A 261 -4.75 -4.95 -11.59
CA ALA A 261 -4.16 -5.76 -12.64
C ALA A 261 -5.27 -6.47 -13.42
N GLN A 262 -5.09 -6.66 -14.72
CA GLN A 262 -6.10 -7.28 -15.58
C GLN A 262 -5.60 -8.60 -16.15
N VAL A 263 -6.43 -9.64 -16.13
CA VAL A 263 -6.11 -10.91 -16.77
C VAL A 263 -6.21 -10.74 -18.30
N ILE A 264 -5.08 -10.91 -18.99
CA ILE A 264 -5.01 -10.83 -20.45
C ILE A 264 -5.08 -12.22 -21.06
N ALA A 265 -4.34 -13.19 -20.52
CA ALA A 265 -4.49 -14.59 -20.90
C ALA A 265 -4.78 -15.40 -19.64
N PRO A 266 -5.83 -16.23 -19.63
CA PRO A 266 -6.16 -17.07 -18.48
C PRO A 266 -5.12 -18.18 -18.35
N VAL A 267 -5.20 -18.97 -17.28
CA VAL A 267 -4.22 -20.04 -17.04
C VAL A 267 -4.19 -21.03 -18.22
N TYR A 268 -3.05 -21.14 -18.89
CA TYR A 268 -2.81 -22.11 -19.97
C TYR A 268 -1.55 -22.94 -19.69
N ARG A 269 -1.48 -24.13 -20.28
CA ARG A 269 -0.34 -25.05 -20.13
C ARG A 269 0.64 -24.87 -21.28
N ARG A 270 1.93 -24.74 -20.98
CA ARG A 270 3.00 -24.91 -21.96
C ARG A 270 3.97 -26.00 -21.51
N SER A 271 4.57 -26.71 -22.45
CA SER A 271 5.69 -27.61 -22.16
C SER A 271 6.98 -26.80 -22.09
N LYS A 272 7.68 -26.85 -20.96
CA LYS A 272 9.05 -26.34 -20.84
C LYS A 272 10.00 -27.53 -20.96
N THR A 273 10.73 -27.61 -22.07
CA THR A 273 11.76 -28.62 -22.26
C THR A 273 13.05 -28.15 -21.61
N THR A 274 13.52 -28.88 -20.59
CA THR A 274 14.83 -28.65 -19.97
C THR A 274 15.78 -29.71 -20.49
N THR A 275 16.87 -29.27 -21.14
CA THR A 275 17.93 -30.14 -21.63
C THR A 275 19.05 -30.19 -20.61
N SER A 276 19.29 -31.35 -20.01
CA SER A 276 20.46 -31.57 -19.15
C SER A 276 21.47 -32.42 -19.93
N SER A 277 22.71 -31.93 -20.05
CA SER A 277 23.81 -32.68 -20.63
C SER A 277 24.66 -33.29 -19.52
N SER A 278 24.74 -34.61 -19.45
CA SER A 278 25.66 -35.34 -18.57
C SER A 278 26.77 -35.99 -19.40
N LEU A 279 28.01 -35.98 -18.89
CA LEU A 279 29.17 -36.59 -19.56
C LEU A 279 29.06 -38.11 -19.75
N ILE A 280 28.21 -38.77 -18.96
CA ILE A 280 28.03 -40.24 -18.95
C ILE A 280 26.75 -40.66 -19.69
N ASP A 281 25.66 -39.90 -19.57
CA ASP A 281 24.32 -40.27 -20.08
C ASP A 281 23.89 -39.51 -21.35
N GLY A 282 24.72 -38.61 -21.88
CA GLY A 282 24.39 -37.79 -23.04
C GLY A 282 23.42 -36.65 -22.73
N THR A 283 22.79 -36.09 -23.78
CA THR A 283 21.82 -34.99 -23.64
C THR A 283 20.43 -35.57 -23.40
N SER A 284 19.91 -35.44 -22.19
CA SER A 284 18.55 -35.86 -21.84
C SER A 284 17.61 -34.66 -21.87
N THR A 285 16.48 -34.80 -22.56
CA THR A 285 15.43 -33.76 -22.65
C THR A 285 14.25 -34.15 -21.76
N ARG A 286 14.00 -33.39 -20.70
CA ARG A 286 12.80 -33.57 -19.85
C ARG A 286 11.81 -32.45 -20.12
N SER A 287 10.62 -32.81 -20.59
CA SER A 287 9.51 -31.86 -20.75
C SER A 287 8.69 -31.82 -19.47
N THR A 288 8.67 -30.67 -18.80
CA THR A 288 7.80 -30.41 -17.65
C THR A 288 6.66 -29.48 -18.08
N PRO A 289 5.39 -29.86 -17.89
CA PRO A 289 4.28 -28.93 -18.11
C PRO A 289 4.35 -27.81 -17.06
N VAL A 290 4.29 -26.56 -17.52
CA VAL A 290 4.23 -25.37 -16.67
C VAL A 290 2.92 -24.65 -16.99
N GLU A 291 2.16 -24.31 -15.95
CA GLU A 291 0.94 -23.53 -16.08
C GLU A 291 1.28 -22.04 -15.91
N GLU A 292 0.85 -21.21 -16.86
CA GLU A 292 1.14 -19.79 -16.89
C GLU A 292 -0.11 -18.95 -17.08
N VAL A 293 -0.07 -17.73 -16.57
CA VAL A 293 -1.07 -16.69 -16.77
C VAL A 293 -0.38 -15.42 -17.26
N VAL A 294 -1.05 -14.61 -18.08
CA VAL A 294 -0.54 -13.30 -18.49
C VAL A 294 -1.42 -12.22 -17.89
N LEU A 295 -0.83 -11.38 -17.05
CA LEU A 295 -1.49 -10.26 -16.41
C LEU A 295 -0.99 -8.94 -17.00
N ALA A 296 -1.88 -7.99 -17.22
CA ALA A 296 -1.52 -6.60 -17.41
C ALA A 296 -1.39 -5.94 -16.04
N VAL A 297 -0.20 -5.44 -15.73
CA VAL A 297 0.14 -4.79 -14.46
C VAL A 297 0.54 -3.34 -14.74
N HIS A 298 0.16 -2.41 -13.87
CA HIS A 298 0.60 -1.02 -13.98
C HIS A 298 2.14 -0.90 -13.95
N GLU A 299 2.69 0.03 -14.73
CA GLU A 299 4.14 0.20 -14.85
C GLU A 299 4.82 0.49 -13.50
N ALA A 300 4.14 1.20 -12.59
CA ALA A 300 4.63 1.51 -11.25
C ALA A 300 4.78 0.28 -10.34
N ASP A 301 3.97 -0.76 -10.55
CA ASP A 301 3.89 -1.94 -9.68
C ASP A 301 4.87 -3.06 -10.13
N ILE A 302 5.41 -2.97 -11.35
CA ILE A 302 6.32 -3.99 -11.92
C ILE A 302 7.55 -4.28 -11.05
N PRO A 303 8.27 -3.29 -10.50
CA PRO A 303 9.41 -3.56 -9.63
C PRO A 303 9.01 -4.37 -8.39
N THR A 304 7.87 -4.03 -7.78
CA THR A 304 7.34 -4.72 -6.60
C THR A 304 6.92 -6.15 -6.91
N VAL A 305 6.25 -6.39 -8.04
CA VAL A 305 5.94 -7.75 -8.52
C VAL A 305 7.20 -8.57 -8.72
N THR A 306 8.22 -7.99 -9.38
CA THR A 306 9.48 -8.67 -9.67
C THR A 306 10.23 -9.06 -8.39
N GLU A 307 10.27 -8.15 -7.41
CA GLU A 307 10.92 -8.39 -6.13
C GLU A 307 10.21 -9.48 -5.32
N VAL A 308 8.88 -9.44 -5.24
CA VAL A 308 8.10 -10.46 -4.53
C VAL A 308 8.25 -11.85 -5.15
N LEU A 309 8.31 -11.94 -6.49
CA LEU A 309 8.55 -13.21 -7.17
C LEU A 309 9.95 -13.77 -6.88
N ALA A 310 10.94 -12.90 -6.67
CA ALA A 310 12.30 -13.31 -6.29
C ALA A 310 12.37 -13.82 -4.83
N LEU A 311 11.47 -13.35 -3.95
CA LEU A 311 11.37 -13.82 -2.56
C LEU A 311 10.75 -15.22 -2.42
N ASP A 312 10.16 -15.74 -3.52
CA ASP A 312 9.46 -17.01 -3.63
C ASP A 312 8.35 -17.18 -2.58
N VAL A 313 7.58 -16.11 -2.38
CA VAL A 313 6.46 -16.05 -1.44
C VAL A 313 5.16 -16.28 -2.20
N PRO A 314 4.17 -17.00 -1.62
CA PRO A 314 2.85 -17.14 -2.23
C PRO A 314 2.14 -15.79 -2.38
N ILE A 315 1.56 -15.56 -3.56
CA ILE A 315 0.79 -14.35 -3.87
C ILE A 315 -0.69 -14.75 -3.93
N ALA A 316 -1.51 -14.16 -3.09
CA ALA A 316 -2.97 -14.28 -3.15
C ALA A 316 -3.54 -13.32 -4.20
N VAL A 317 -4.42 -13.84 -5.05
CA VAL A 317 -5.14 -13.07 -6.05
C VAL A 317 -6.52 -12.72 -5.52
N VAL A 318 -6.86 -11.42 -5.49
CA VAL A 318 -8.15 -10.92 -5.04
C VAL A 318 -8.90 -10.35 -6.23
N ALA A 319 -9.98 -11.02 -6.63
CA ALA A 319 -10.79 -10.58 -7.77
C ALA A 319 -11.72 -9.41 -7.42
N HIS A 320 -11.82 -8.43 -8.33
CA HIS A 320 -12.76 -7.33 -8.21
C HIS A 320 -14.17 -7.78 -8.61
N SER A 321 -15.18 -7.08 -8.09
CA SER A 321 -16.57 -7.30 -8.49
C SER A 321 -16.76 -6.97 -9.97
N GLY A 322 -17.36 -7.91 -10.72
CA GLY A 322 -17.76 -7.68 -12.12
C GLY A 322 -19.04 -6.87 -12.29
N ARG A 323 -19.63 -6.35 -11.20
CA ARG A 323 -20.77 -5.43 -11.29
C ARG A 323 -20.29 -4.08 -11.82
N PRO A 324 -21.13 -3.35 -12.58
CA PRO A 324 -20.79 -1.97 -12.94
C PRO A 324 -20.48 -1.23 -11.64
N LYS A 325 -19.36 -0.49 -11.63
CA LYS A 325 -19.08 0.43 -10.54
C LYS A 325 -20.27 1.39 -10.51
N GLU A 326 -21.02 1.38 -9.41
CA GLU A 326 -21.74 2.59 -9.03
C GLU A 326 -20.65 3.67 -8.98
N GLU A 327 -20.89 4.81 -9.62
CA GLU A 327 -20.09 6.00 -9.40
C GLU A 327 -20.26 6.30 -7.90
N GLU A 328 -19.45 5.64 -7.06
CA GLU A 328 -19.30 6.03 -5.66
C GLU A 328 -18.81 7.45 -5.76
N ASP A 329 -19.73 8.38 -5.51
CA ASP A 329 -19.46 9.79 -5.32
C ASP A 329 -18.23 9.89 -4.41
N GLU A 330 -17.05 10.09 -5.01
CA GLU A 330 -15.81 10.29 -4.25
C GLU A 330 -15.96 11.51 -3.33
N THR A 331 -16.92 12.39 -3.66
CA THR A 331 -17.40 13.49 -2.85
C THR A 331 -18.06 12.97 -1.56
N PRO A 332 -17.51 13.30 -0.38
CA PRO A 332 -18.18 12.99 0.87
C PRO A 332 -19.56 13.65 0.92
N PRO A 333 -20.54 13.05 1.65
CA PRO A 333 -21.85 13.66 1.85
C PRO A 333 -21.73 15.12 2.33
N GLU A 334 -22.71 15.95 1.97
CA GLU A 334 -22.72 17.37 2.34
C GLU A 334 -22.56 17.53 3.87
N GLY A 335 -21.58 18.36 4.30
CA GLY A 335 -21.24 18.57 5.70
C GLY A 335 -20.23 17.60 6.32
N MET A 336 -19.84 16.52 5.61
CA MET A 336 -18.82 15.56 6.04
C MET A 336 -17.49 15.81 5.32
N VAL A 337 -16.38 15.52 6.00
CA VAL A 337 -15.02 15.63 5.47
C VAL A 337 -14.29 14.30 5.67
N ARG A 338 -13.57 13.85 4.64
CA ARG A 338 -12.67 12.69 4.74
C ARG A 338 -11.40 13.10 5.48
N VAL A 339 -11.12 12.43 6.59
CA VAL A 339 -9.96 12.68 7.44
C VAL A 339 -9.04 11.47 7.40
N VAL A 340 -7.74 11.70 7.16
CA VAL A 340 -6.73 10.64 7.20
C VAL A 340 -6.53 10.14 8.62
N VAL A 341 -6.57 8.82 8.80
CA VAL A 341 -6.28 8.15 10.06
C VAL A 341 -5.03 7.31 9.95
N THR A 342 -4.33 7.19 11.07
CA THR A 342 -3.09 6.43 11.14
C THR A 342 -3.39 4.94 11.02
N PRO A 343 -2.81 4.22 10.04
CA PRO A 343 -3.08 2.78 9.90
C PRO A 343 -2.34 1.94 10.95
N ARG A 344 -1.32 2.51 11.61
CA ARG A 344 -0.36 1.86 12.50
C ARG A 344 -0.06 2.76 13.70
N GLU A 345 0.60 2.21 14.71
CA GLU A 345 1.10 3.00 15.84
C GLU A 345 2.31 3.85 15.42
N THR A 346 2.36 5.12 15.83
CA THR A 346 3.49 6.02 15.51
C THR A 346 4.59 5.99 16.57
N ILE A 347 5.83 6.22 16.13
CA ILE A 347 6.97 6.43 17.02
C ILE A 347 7.18 7.92 17.22
N PRO A 348 7.37 8.41 18.46
CA PRO A 348 7.78 9.78 18.71
C PRO A 348 9.11 10.10 18.04
N TYR A 349 9.26 11.35 17.61
CA TYR A 349 10.46 11.91 16.99
C TYR A 349 10.83 11.33 15.62
N THR A 350 9.95 10.52 15.03
CA THR A 350 10.11 10.00 13.68
C THR A 350 9.32 10.83 12.68
N GLU A 351 9.90 11.05 11.50
CA GLU A 351 9.23 11.70 10.37
C GLU A 351 8.18 10.76 9.75
N ILE A 352 6.98 11.29 9.49
CA ILE A 352 5.91 10.55 8.81
C ILE A 352 6.12 10.64 7.30
N PHE A 353 6.26 9.50 6.64
CA PHE A 353 6.23 9.44 5.18
C PHE A 353 4.82 9.15 4.66
N LEU A 354 4.52 9.58 3.44
CA LEU A 354 3.22 9.32 2.80
C LEU A 354 2.89 7.82 2.74
N SER A 355 3.90 6.98 2.50
CA SER A 355 3.77 5.52 2.49
C SER A 355 3.36 4.92 3.84
N GLN A 356 3.64 5.60 4.96
CA GLN A 356 3.25 5.14 6.30
C GLN A 356 1.77 5.42 6.60
N LEU A 357 1.14 6.34 5.87
CA LEU A 357 -0.29 6.64 5.98
C LEU A 357 -1.15 5.66 5.16
N ILE A 358 -0.52 4.90 4.27
CA ILE A 358 -1.18 3.91 3.43
C ILE A 358 -1.04 2.52 4.10
N PRO A 359 -2.16 1.83 4.41
CA PRO A 359 -2.11 0.45 4.88
C PRO A 359 -1.37 -0.45 3.88
N GLY A 360 -0.66 -1.49 4.35
CA GLY A 360 0.16 -2.35 3.49
C GLY A 360 -0.61 -3.01 2.33
N GLY A 361 -1.93 -3.13 2.44
CA GLY A 361 -2.83 -3.72 1.45
C GLY A 361 -3.68 -2.73 0.62
N ALA A 362 -3.45 -1.42 0.72
CA ALA A 362 -4.32 -0.40 0.11
C ALA A 362 -3.53 0.57 -0.80
N GLN A 363 -4.23 1.25 -1.72
CA GLN A 363 -3.65 2.31 -2.57
C GLN A 363 -3.77 3.71 -1.94
N LYS A 364 -4.86 3.95 -1.20
CA LYS A 364 -5.19 5.25 -0.63
C LYS A 364 -4.97 5.21 0.88
N PRO A 365 -4.61 6.36 1.51
CA PRO A 365 -4.59 6.46 2.97
C PRO A 365 -5.94 6.07 3.54
N ARG A 366 -5.92 5.44 4.72
CA ARG A 366 -7.17 5.12 5.40
C ARG A 366 -7.84 6.42 5.81
N THR A 367 -9.10 6.61 5.42
CA THR A 367 -9.88 7.79 5.81
C THR A 367 -11.14 7.41 6.58
N ILE A 368 -11.56 8.28 7.49
CA ILE A 368 -12.88 8.24 8.12
C ILE A 368 -13.66 9.51 7.75
N LEU A 369 -14.99 9.45 7.77
CA LEU A 369 -15.85 10.62 7.60
C LEU A 369 -16.08 11.27 8.96
N LEU A 370 -15.79 12.57 9.07
CA LEU A 370 -16.07 13.38 10.25
C LEU A 370 -16.85 14.63 9.85
N ALA A 371 -17.68 15.14 10.76
CA ALA A 371 -18.40 16.39 10.54
C ALA A 371 -17.41 17.56 10.40
N LYS A 372 -17.68 18.48 9.47
CA LYS A 372 -16.80 19.63 9.21
C LYS A 372 -16.56 20.51 10.46
N GLU A 373 -17.57 20.64 11.31
CA GLU A 373 -17.50 21.37 12.59
C GLU A 373 -16.49 20.70 13.54
N GLN A 374 -16.60 19.39 13.72
CA GLN A 374 -15.68 18.62 14.58
C GLN A 374 -14.23 18.69 14.09
N VAL A 375 -14.01 18.70 12.78
CA VAL A 375 -12.67 18.87 12.18
C VAL A 375 -12.08 20.23 12.50
N ALA A 376 -12.89 21.29 12.46
CA ALA A 376 -12.46 22.65 12.79
C ALA A 376 -12.17 22.81 14.28
N ASP A 377 -13.05 22.32 15.15
CA ASP A 377 -12.92 22.44 16.61
C ASP A 377 -11.67 21.74 17.14
N LEU A 378 -11.37 20.55 16.62
CA LEU A 378 -10.23 19.74 17.04
C LEU A 378 -8.96 20.01 16.23
N GLN A 379 -8.99 20.97 15.29
CA GLN A 379 -7.87 21.31 14.39
C GLN A 379 -7.25 20.08 13.72
N ILE A 380 -8.10 19.23 13.15
CA ILE A 380 -7.70 17.95 12.56
C ILE A 380 -7.09 18.18 11.18
N LEU A 381 -5.95 17.54 10.92
CA LEU A 381 -5.30 17.55 9.61
C LEU A 381 -6.04 16.61 8.66
N THR A 382 -6.60 17.16 7.59
CA THR A 382 -7.50 16.43 6.69
C THR A 382 -6.77 15.78 5.53
N THR A 383 -5.74 16.45 5.00
CA THR A 383 -5.02 16.03 3.80
C THR A 383 -3.69 15.35 4.16
N PRO A 384 -3.31 14.26 3.48
CA PRO A 384 -2.08 13.53 3.79
C PRO A 384 -0.81 14.38 3.60
N GLU A 385 -0.82 15.38 2.72
CA GLU A 385 0.30 16.32 2.49
C GLU A 385 0.54 17.24 3.68
N GLN A 386 -0.46 17.47 4.54
CA GLN A 386 -0.28 18.25 5.76
C GLN A 386 0.46 17.45 6.84
N ILE A 387 0.45 16.12 6.74
CA ILE A 387 0.97 15.18 7.72
C ILE A 387 2.35 14.66 7.27
N ALA A 388 2.48 14.31 5.99
CA ALA A 388 3.73 13.80 5.42
C ALA A 388 4.86 14.83 5.53
N GLY A 389 6.06 14.36 5.87
CA GLY A 389 7.27 15.16 6.12
C GLY A 389 7.32 15.82 7.48
N ARG A 390 6.34 15.58 8.36
CA ARG A 390 6.34 16.11 9.74
C ARG A 390 6.79 15.08 10.74
N VAL A 391 7.39 15.55 11.84
CA VAL A 391 7.88 14.72 12.92
C VAL A 391 6.81 14.54 13.98
N VAL A 392 6.59 13.30 14.42
CA VAL A 392 5.62 12.95 15.45
C VAL A 392 6.08 13.42 16.82
N ARG A 393 5.21 14.10 17.58
CA ARG A 393 5.49 14.53 18.96
C ARG A 393 5.18 13.46 19.99
N ARG A 394 4.09 12.71 19.79
CA ARG A 394 3.61 11.67 20.72
C ARG A 394 3.10 10.44 19.99
N VAL A 395 3.12 9.31 20.68
CA VAL A 395 2.56 8.04 20.16
C VAL A 395 1.08 8.24 19.81
N LYS A 396 0.70 7.78 18.62
CA LYS A 396 -0.68 7.75 18.14
C LYS A 396 -1.08 6.30 17.87
N ALA A 397 -2.23 5.89 18.40
CA ALA A 397 -2.76 4.56 18.19
C ALA A 397 -3.34 4.40 16.76
N PRO A 398 -3.37 3.18 16.21
CA PRO A 398 -4.03 2.90 14.94
C PRO A 398 -5.50 3.36 14.94
N GLY A 399 -5.96 3.92 13.83
CA GLY A 399 -7.33 4.43 13.66
C GLY A 399 -7.56 5.85 14.20
N THR A 400 -6.55 6.49 14.79
CA THR A 400 -6.65 7.88 15.26
C THR A 400 -6.20 8.87 14.18
N PHE A 401 -6.76 10.09 14.21
CA PHE A 401 -6.41 11.20 13.31
C PHE A 401 -5.28 12.07 13.89
N PHE A 402 -4.61 12.84 13.04
CA PHE A 402 -3.57 13.78 13.43
C PHE A 402 -4.13 15.19 13.64
N THR A 403 -3.63 15.86 14.68
CA THR A 403 -3.86 17.29 14.96
C THR A 403 -2.54 18.05 14.89
N GLU A 404 -2.61 19.38 14.85
CA GLU A 404 -1.40 20.22 14.88
C GLU A 404 -0.57 19.98 16.15
N SER A 405 -1.22 19.69 17.27
CA SER A 405 -0.54 19.40 18.56
C SER A 405 0.18 18.04 18.60
N ASP A 406 -0.15 17.12 17.70
CA ASP A 406 0.46 15.79 17.60
C ASP A 406 1.81 15.80 16.89
N LEU A 407 2.12 16.87 16.16
CA LEU A 407 3.27 16.97 15.28
C LEU A 407 4.15 18.17 15.65
N PHE A 408 5.45 18.06 15.42
CA PHE A 408 6.35 19.21 15.51
C PHE A 408 6.12 20.16 14.32
N PRO A 409 6.55 21.43 14.42
CA PRO A 409 6.51 22.38 13.31
C PRO A 409 7.20 21.84 12.06
N ARG A 410 6.75 22.28 10.88
CA ARG A 410 7.33 21.86 9.60
C ARG A 410 8.81 22.26 9.53
N GLY A 411 9.65 21.36 9.00
CA GLY A 411 11.10 21.55 8.91
C GLY A 411 11.88 21.12 10.15
N THR A 412 11.22 20.60 11.19
CA THR A 412 11.93 19.99 12.34
C THR A 412 12.64 18.71 11.90
N SER A 413 13.94 18.61 12.18
CA SER A 413 14.71 17.40 11.90
C SER A 413 14.26 16.23 12.78
N PRO A 414 14.13 15.00 12.24
CA PRO A 414 13.78 13.82 13.05
C PRO A 414 14.87 13.47 14.08
N GLY A 415 14.48 12.72 15.12
CA GLY A 415 15.32 12.27 16.23
C GLY A 415 15.13 13.08 17.52
N PHE A 416 15.86 12.73 18.59
CA PHE A 416 15.68 13.36 19.92
C PHE A 416 15.86 14.87 19.92
N ALA A 417 16.67 15.42 19.01
CA ALA A 417 16.86 16.85 18.85
C ALA A 417 15.53 17.60 18.60
N ALA A 418 14.55 16.96 17.95
CA ALA A 418 13.21 17.51 17.75
C ALA A 418 12.50 17.84 19.06
N ALA A 419 12.76 17.05 20.10
CA ALA A 419 12.09 17.14 21.38
C ALA A 419 12.76 18.11 22.36
N VAL A 420 13.98 18.56 22.06
CA VAL A 420 14.75 19.45 22.94
C VAL A 420 14.14 20.85 22.85
N PRO A 421 13.60 21.39 23.96
CA PRO A 421 13.09 22.75 23.97
C PRO A 421 14.20 23.77 23.67
N THR A 422 13.83 24.91 23.08
CA THR A 422 14.79 25.99 22.82
C THR A 422 15.48 26.44 24.11
N GLY A 423 16.81 26.58 24.08
CA GLY A 423 17.61 26.95 25.25
C GLY A 423 17.96 25.79 26.20
N LYS A 424 17.52 24.56 25.90
CA LYS A 424 17.90 23.35 26.61
C LYS A 424 18.83 22.46 25.77
N VAL A 425 19.44 21.49 26.44
CA VAL A 425 20.27 20.44 25.84
C VAL A 425 19.77 19.07 26.29
N ALA A 426 19.85 18.07 25.41
CA ALA A 426 19.56 16.69 25.76
C ALA A 426 20.72 16.10 26.58
N TYR A 427 20.40 15.48 27.71
CA TYR A 427 21.34 14.81 28.59
C TYR A 427 20.85 13.39 28.87
N THR A 428 21.73 12.40 28.71
CA THR A 428 21.43 10.99 29.00
C THR A 428 21.81 10.69 30.44
N ILE A 429 20.84 10.23 31.23
CA ILE A 429 21.03 9.89 32.63
C ILE A 429 20.76 8.41 32.89
N ASP A 430 21.51 7.87 33.83
CA ASP A 430 21.36 6.52 34.35
C ASP A 430 20.17 6.47 35.33
N THR A 431 19.17 5.67 34.99
CA THR A 431 17.94 5.53 35.78
C THR A 431 18.12 4.81 37.10
N ALA A 432 19.14 3.94 37.23
CA ALA A 432 19.39 3.20 38.46
C ALA A 432 19.84 4.11 39.61
N LYS A 433 20.19 5.37 39.31
CA LYS A 433 20.66 6.37 40.28
C LYS A 433 19.59 7.38 40.70
N ILE A 434 18.37 7.25 40.17
CA ILE A 434 17.30 8.22 40.39
C ILE A 434 16.05 7.52 40.92
N ASP A 435 15.60 7.93 42.10
CA ASP A 435 14.33 7.51 42.66
C ASP A 435 13.16 8.33 42.09
N GLY A 436 11.99 7.71 41.93
CA GLY A 436 10.76 8.41 41.49
C GLY A 436 10.55 8.51 39.97
N ILE A 437 11.43 7.93 39.16
CA ILE A 437 11.35 7.98 37.68
C ILE A 437 10.26 7.09 37.06
N ALA A 438 9.78 6.07 37.78
CA ALA A 438 8.87 5.06 37.22
C ALA A 438 7.51 5.62 36.79
N GLY A 439 7.14 6.81 37.29
CA GLY A 439 5.91 7.52 36.92
C GLY A 439 6.09 8.57 35.82
N LEU A 440 7.31 8.78 35.30
CA LEU A 440 7.59 9.83 34.33
C LEU A 440 7.26 9.40 32.89
N GLY A 441 6.34 10.12 32.27
CA GLY A 441 5.96 9.98 30.88
C GLY A 441 6.77 10.87 29.93
N LEU A 442 6.60 10.63 28.62
CA LEU A 442 7.19 11.46 27.58
C LEU A 442 6.57 12.87 27.61
N GLY A 443 7.42 13.89 27.74
CA GLY A 443 7.01 15.29 27.83
C GLY A 443 6.74 15.79 29.25
N ASP A 444 6.83 14.94 30.27
CA ASP A 444 6.63 15.36 31.65
C ASP A 444 7.74 16.30 32.13
N HIS A 445 7.38 17.20 33.04
CA HIS A 445 8.30 18.15 33.66
C HIS A 445 8.58 17.73 35.10
N PHE A 446 9.84 17.80 35.53
CA PHE A 446 10.22 17.41 36.89
C PHE A 446 11.49 18.15 37.37
N ASP A 447 11.69 18.16 38.69
CA ASP A 447 12.92 18.64 39.33
C ASP A 447 13.76 17.47 39.82
N LEU A 448 15.08 17.65 39.86
CA LEU A 448 16.00 16.70 40.48
C LEU A 448 16.54 17.27 41.78
N VAL A 449 16.30 16.56 42.87
CA VAL A 449 16.83 16.89 44.20
C VAL A 449 17.88 15.87 44.59
N ALA A 450 19.07 16.35 44.95
CA ALA A 450 20.14 15.53 45.51
C ALA A 450 20.04 15.53 47.03
N THR A 451 20.12 14.34 47.63
CA THR A 451 20.18 14.19 49.08
C THR A 451 21.59 13.80 49.50
N ARG A 452 22.37 14.76 50.00
CA ARG A 452 23.76 14.54 50.44
C ARG A 452 23.83 14.25 51.93
N PRO A 453 24.61 13.25 52.38
CA PRO A 453 24.92 13.13 53.80
C PRO A 453 25.82 14.31 54.21
N VAL A 454 25.55 14.88 55.39
CA VAL A 454 26.39 15.95 55.93
C VAL A 454 27.80 15.42 56.25
N ASP A 455 28.82 16.02 55.65
CA ASP A 455 30.22 15.67 55.89
C ASP A 455 30.71 16.35 57.19
N PHE A 456 30.59 15.60 58.29
CA PHE A 456 31.01 16.05 59.61
C PHE A 456 32.53 16.30 59.71
N GLN A 457 33.37 15.73 58.83
CA GLN A 457 34.81 16.01 58.84
C GLN A 457 35.09 17.43 58.32
N LYS A 458 34.41 17.85 57.25
CA LYS A 458 34.48 19.26 56.79
C LYS A 458 33.95 20.23 57.85
N MET A 459 32.89 19.84 58.56
CA MET A 459 32.36 20.61 59.68
C MET A 459 33.39 20.75 60.81
N ALA A 460 34.04 19.65 61.21
CA ALA A 460 35.08 19.65 62.24
C ALA A 460 36.33 20.45 61.83
N GLN A 461 36.74 20.41 60.56
CA GLN A 461 37.85 21.20 60.03
C GLN A 461 37.55 22.70 60.01
N ARG A 462 36.32 23.10 59.66
CA ARG A 462 35.89 24.51 59.71
C ARG A 462 35.80 25.05 61.14
N ILE A 463 35.45 24.20 62.11
CA ILE A 463 35.39 24.55 63.53
C ILE A 463 36.79 24.84 64.12
N GLY A 464 37.87 24.58 63.36
CA GLY A 464 39.24 24.82 63.85
C GLY A 464 39.65 23.85 64.97
N ALA A 465 38.97 22.69 65.07
CA ALA A 465 39.25 21.68 66.08
C ALA A 465 40.57 20.95 65.75
N ALA A 466 41.69 21.58 66.06
CA ALA A 466 42.95 20.88 66.31
C ALA A 466 42.90 20.05 67.61
N ASP A 467 41.84 20.22 68.41
CA ASP A 467 41.71 19.59 69.71
C ASP A 467 41.15 18.16 69.61
N LEU A 468 41.95 17.21 70.11
CA LEU A 468 41.76 15.77 69.98
C LEU A 468 40.40 15.30 70.55
N ALA A 469 39.85 16.05 71.51
CA ALA A 469 38.64 15.71 72.28
C ALA A 469 37.33 15.76 71.47
N VAL A 470 37.16 16.75 70.58
CA VAL A 470 35.97 16.83 69.70
C VAL A 470 36.04 15.76 68.63
N SER A 471 37.25 15.49 68.11
CA SER A 471 37.49 14.42 67.16
C SER A 471 37.26 13.02 67.76
N SER A 472 37.55 12.82 69.06
CA SER A 472 37.29 11.57 69.77
C SER A 472 35.81 11.41 70.11
N ALA A 473 35.10 12.46 70.52
CA ALA A 473 33.67 12.43 70.79
C ALA A 473 32.83 12.11 69.54
N ILE A 474 33.25 12.61 68.37
CA ILE A 474 32.66 12.27 67.07
C ILE A 474 33.02 10.81 66.67
N ARG A 475 34.27 10.37 66.87
CA ARG A 475 34.70 8.97 66.57
C ARG A 475 34.09 7.92 67.51
N GLN A 476 33.78 8.27 68.76
CA GLN A 476 33.22 7.37 69.76
C GLN A 476 31.68 7.28 69.73
N GLY A 477 31.01 7.99 68.81
CA GLY A 477 29.56 7.90 68.63
C GLY A 477 28.71 8.55 69.72
N ALA A 478 29.32 9.39 70.58
CA ALA A 478 28.63 10.09 71.67
C ALA A 478 27.75 11.26 71.17
N LEU A 479 28.15 11.90 70.06
CA LEU A 479 27.32 12.85 69.33
C LEU A 479 26.44 12.10 68.33
N ARG A 480 25.30 11.58 68.79
CA ARG A 480 24.17 11.23 67.92
C ARG A 480 23.47 12.50 67.47
N LEU A 481 24.13 13.25 66.59
CA LEU A 481 23.42 14.15 65.71
C LEU A 481 22.76 13.24 64.68
N ASP A 482 21.44 13.06 64.77
CA ASP A 482 20.66 12.34 63.76
C ASP A 482 21.17 12.77 62.38
N ALA A 483 21.62 11.80 61.59
CA ALA A 483 22.36 12.03 60.35
C ALA A 483 21.61 13.02 59.46
N GLY A 484 21.98 14.29 59.55
CA GLY A 484 21.36 15.35 58.78
C GLY A 484 21.59 15.05 57.31
N ALA A 485 20.52 14.92 56.55
CA ALA A 485 20.58 14.87 55.10
C ALA A 485 20.32 16.28 54.58
N HIS A 486 21.23 16.80 53.76
CA HIS A 486 21.04 18.08 53.09
C HIS A 486 20.46 17.84 51.70
N THR A 487 19.31 18.42 51.43
CA THR A 487 18.63 18.36 50.13
C THR A 487 18.93 19.61 49.31
N GLU A 488 19.45 19.42 48.11
CA GLU A 488 19.78 20.50 47.17
C GLU A 488 19.06 20.25 45.85
N VAL A 489 18.44 21.28 45.28
CA VAL A 489 17.80 21.17 43.96
C VAL A 489 18.87 21.36 42.88
N ILE A 490 19.17 20.30 42.16
CA ILE A 490 20.24 20.28 41.13
C ILE A 490 19.71 20.70 39.77
N VAL A 491 18.46 20.34 39.45
CA VAL A 491 17.85 20.63 38.16
C VAL A 491 16.44 21.10 38.36
N ARG A 492 16.08 22.18 37.67
CA ARG A 492 14.75 22.78 37.75
C ARG A 492 14.04 22.68 36.40
N GLY A 493 12.85 22.11 36.41
CA GLY A 493 11.98 22.01 35.25
C GLY A 493 12.59 21.20 34.09
N ALA A 494 13.32 20.12 34.40
CA ALA A 494 13.79 19.17 33.41
C ALA A 494 12.59 18.61 32.63
N THR A 495 12.76 18.37 31.33
CA THR A 495 11.71 17.78 30.48
C THR A 495 12.10 16.38 30.06
N VAL A 496 11.23 15.40 30.23
CA VAL A 496 11.50 14.02 29.80
C VAL A 496 11.38 13.93 28.29
N ILE A 497 12.49 13.64 27.61
CA ILE A 497 12.50 13.41 26.15
C ILE A 497 12.20 11.94 25.85
N ALA A 498 12.89 11.02 26.53
CA ALA A 498 12.68 9.59 26.32
C ALA A 498 12.76 8.86 27.67
N PRO A 499 11.62 8.37 28.21
CA PRO A 499 11.63 7.59 29.44
C PRO A 499 12.26 6.21 29.20
N PRO A 500 12.72 5.54 30.28
CA PRO A 500 13.29 4.19 30.18
C PRO A 500 12.32 3.23 29.49
N GLY A 501 12.87 2.34 28.66
CA GLY A 501 12.10 1.33 27.93
C GLY A 501 11.21 1.82 26.78
N SER A 502 11.09 3.14 26.56
CA SER A 502 10.20 3.71 25.54
C SER A 502 10.58 3.36 24.09
N THR A 503 9.59 3.35 23.19
CA THR A 503 9.80 3.11 21.75
C THR A 503 10.73 4.14 21.12
N ALA A 504 10.65 5.40 21.54
CA ALA A 504 11.56 6.46 21.13
C ALA A 504 13.02 6.13 21.47
N LEU A 505 13.28 5.64 22.70
CA LEU A 505 14.61 5.23 23.13
C LEU A 505 15.13 4.02 22.37
N ARG A 506 14.26 3.07 22.03
CA ARG A 506 14.64 1.86 21.26
C ARG A 506 15.04 2.18 19.81
N VAL A 507 14.38 3.16 19.20
CA VAL A 507 14.57 3.51 17.78
C VAL A 507 15.71 4.51 17.61
N HIS A 508 15.74 5.56 18.42
CA HIS A 508 16.68 6.67 18.26
C HIS A 508 17.87 6.60 19.24
N GLY A 509 17.78 5.77 20.28
CA GLY A 509 18.80 5.63 21.31
C GLY A 509 19.99 4.79 20.89
N THR A 510 21.10 4.99 21.60
CA THR A 510 22.28 4.12 21.50
C THR A 510 22.00 2.77 22.16
N LYS A 511 22.29 1.66 21.47
CA LYS A 511 22.14 0.30 22.01
C LYS A 511 22.75 0.21 23.42
N ALA A 512 21.99 -0.29 24.39
CA ALA A 512 22.49 -0.54 25.74
C ALA A 512 23.74 -1.42 25.67
N GLN A 513 24.88 -0.91 26.14
CA GLN A 513 26.11 -1.69 26.26
C GLN A 513 25.99 -2.61 27.47
N GLY A 514 25.54 -3.84 27.26
CA GLY A 514 25.54 -4.89 28.29
C GLY A 514 24.94 -6.19 27.80
N LYS A 515 25.71 -7.28 27.82
CA LYS A 515 25.14 -8.63 27.84
C LYS A 515 24.68 -8.91 29.27
N SER A 516 23.45 -9.39 29.45
CA SER A 516 22.86 -9.89 30.71
C SER A 516 21.92 -8.92 31.43
N ARG A 517 21.00 -9.53 32.19
CA ARG A 517 19.80 -9.05 32.91
C ARG A 517 19.91 -7.78 33.77
N ASP A 518 21.09 -7.16 33.90
CA ASP A 518 21.34 -5.97 34.70
C ASP A 518 21.66 -4.73 33.83
N ALA A 519 21.21 -4.73 32.57
CA ALA A 519 21.39 -3.59 31.68
C ALA A 519 20.57 -2.40 32.20
N VAL A 520 21.27 -1.43 32.77
CA VAL A 520 20.72 -0.14 33.19
C VAL A 520 20.08 0.56 31.99
N GLU A 521 18.78 0.83 32.08
CA GLU A 521 18.06 1.52 31.01
C GLU A 521 18.34 3.03 31.06
N PRO A 522 18.91 3.67 30.02
CA PRO A 522 19.13 5.11 30.05
C PRO A 522 17.80 5.87 29.93
N MET A 523 17.76 7.08 30.46
CA MET A 523 16.69 8.06 30.23
C MET A 523 17.29 9.32 29.60
N ILE A 524 16.58 9.94 28.65
CA ILE A 524 17.03 11.20 28.03
C ILE A 524 16.14 12.33 28.52
N ILE A 525 16.77 13.38 29.05
CA ILE A 525 16.11 14.55 29.62
C ILE A 525 16.62 15.84 28.98
N ALA A 526 15.79 16.87 28.93
CA ALA A 526 16.16 18.20 28.48
C ALA A 526 16.40 19.10 29.70
N VAL A 527 17.62 19.62 29.82
CA VAL A 527 18.08 20.48 30.93
C VAL A 527 18.74 21.73 30.39
N THR A 528 18.91 22.77 31.20
CA THR A 528 19.65 23.96 30.76
C THR A 528 21.16 23.65 30.67
N PRO A 529 21.92 24.35 29.79
CA PRO A 529 23.35 24.11 29.66
C PRO A 529 24.16 24.27 30.96
N GLU A 530 23.73 25.17 31.84
CA GLU A 530 24.38 25.45 33.14
C GLU A 530 24.19 24.30 34.14
N GLU A 531 23.04 23.61 34.08
CA GLU A 531 22.72 22.48 34.97
C GLU A 531 23.49 21.20 34.59
N VAL A 532 23.98 21.08 33.35
CA VAL A 532 24.70 19.88 32.89
C VAL A 532 25.93 19.59 33.75
N SER A 533 26.70 20.63 34.11
CA SER A 533 27.88 20.46 34.98
C SER A 533 27.49 20.01 36.38
N GLN A 534 26.39 20.54 36.93
CA GLN A 534 25.90 20.21 38.27
C GLN A 534 25.42 18.75 38.34
N ILE A 535 24.66 18.31 37.34
CA ILE A 535 24.22 16.91 37.21
C ILE A 535 25.42 15.97 37.09
N SER A 536 26.40 16.33 36.26
CA SER A 536 27.59 15.51 36.03
C SER A 536 28.42 15.33 37.31
N GLU A 537 28.59 16.41 38.08
CA GLU A 537 29.28 16.37 39.37
C GLU A 537 28.55 15.48 40.38
N VAL A 538 27.23 15.65 40.51
CA VAL A 538 26.43 14.88 41.48
C VAL A 538 26.43 13.39 41.13
N LEU A 539 26.29 13.04 39.86
CA LEU A 539 26.33 11.65 39.40
C LEU A 539 27.70 10.98 39.61
N ALA A 540 28.80 11.76 39.60
CA ALA A 540 30.14 11.27 39.91
C ALA A 540 30.31 10.96 41.41
N THR A 541 29.65 11.73 42.29
CA THR A 541 29.72 11.57 43.75
C THR A 541 28.87 10.44 44.33
N LYS A 542 28.15 9.66 43.50
CA LYS A 542 27.25 8.55 43.91
C LYS A 542 26.17 8.96 44.92
N VAL A 543 25.73 10.22 44.86
CA VAL A 543 24.63 10.74 45.70
C VAL A 543 23.30 10.24 45.16
N HIS A 544 22.34 9.97 46.06
CA HIS A 544 20.97 9.62 45.69
C HIS A 544 20.22 10.84 45.12
N LEU A 545 19.69 10.69 43.92
CA LEU A 545 18.84 11.68 43.26
C LEU A 545 17.38 11.27 43.39
N THR A 546 16.49 12.22 43.64
CA THR A 546 15.05 12.00 43.66
C THR A 546 14.39 12.93 42.65
N ALA A 547 13.57 12.36 41.76
CA ALA A 547 12.77 13.10 40.79
C ALA A 547 11.44 13.54 41.41
N ILE A 548 11.12 14.82 41.31
CA ILE A 548 9.87 15.41 41.81
C ILE A 548 9.07 15.95 40.62
N LEU A 549 7.92 15.34 40.32
CA LEU A 549 7.05 15.74 39.20
C LEU A 549 6.50 17.15 39.41
N ARG A 550 6.52 17.98 38.35
CA ARG A 550 5.86 19.29 38.30
C ARG A 550 4.58 19.24 37.45
N GLY A 551 3.60 20.05 37.85
CA GLY A 551 2.41 20.31 37.04
C GLY A 551 2.71 21.12 35.77
N ILE A 552 1.87 20.98 34.75
CA ILE A 552 2.06 21.58 33.42
C ILE A 552 1.96 23.12 33.46
N GLU A 553 1.21 23.69 34.41
CA GLU A 553 1.01 25.15 34.56
C GLU A 553 2.08 25.82 35.45
N THR A 554 3.00 25.05 36.03
CA THR A 554 3.90 25.51 37.10
C THR A 554 5.38 25.53 36.70
N VAL A 555 5.67 25.68 35.40
CA VAL A 555 7.04 25.94 34.92
C VAL A 555 7.64 27.18 35.61
N ASP A 556 6.79 28.16 35.95
CA ASP A 556 7.14 29.36 36.72
C ASP A 556 6.75 29.32 38.22
N ALA A 557 6.44 28.13 38.78
CA ALA A 557 6.13 28.06 40.21
C ALA A 557 7.31 28.50 41.07
N ALA A 558 6.97 29.08 42.22
CA ALA A 558 7.92 29.54 43.21
C ALA A 558 9.02 28.48 43.44
N PRO A 559 10.30 28.87 43.37
CA PRO A 559 11.39 27.92 43.45
C PRO A 559 11.27 27.13 44.75
N ILE A 560 11.47 25.81 44.66
CA ILE A 560 11.70 24.99 45.86
C ILE A 560 12.89 25.64 46.56
N PRO A 561 12.73 26.15 47.80
CA PRO A 561 13.80 26.84 48.48
C PRO A 561 14.93 25.85 48.71
N ASP A 562 16.15 26.24 48.32
CA ASP A 562 17.32 25.43 48.61
C ASP A 562 17.41 25.25 50.13
N SER A 563 17.64 24.02 50.59
CA SER A 563 17.93 23.79 51.99
C SER A 563 19.18 24.61 52.34
N VAL A 564 19.19 25.30 53.47
CA VAL A 564 20.40 26.01 53.91
C VAL A 564 21.42 24.94 54.29
N ASP A 565 22.64 25.02 53.76
CA ASP A 565 23.72 24.12 54.15
C ASP A 565 23.87 24.18 55.68
N PRO A 566 23.63 23.08 56.42
CA PRO A 566 23.65 23.09 57.87
C PRO A 566 25.03 23.47 58.42
N THR A 567 26.09 23.38 57.63
CA THR A 567 27.43 23.86 58.02
C THR A 567 27.55 25.39 58.01
N GLN A 568 26.72 26.11 57.24
CA GLN A 568 26.70 27.58 57.25
C GLN A 568 26.04 28.14 58.52
N SER A 569 25.17 27.36 59.16
CA SER A 569 24.53 27.70 60.43
C SER A 569 25.40 27.45 61.67
N VAL A 570 26.63 26.93 61.50
CA VAL A 570 27.57 26.68 62.60
C VAL A 570 28.58 27.82 62.68
N HIS A 571 28.50 28.60 63.76
CA HIS A 571 29.47 29.65 64.09
C HIS A 571 30.29 29.24 65.30
N VAL A 572 31.60 29.42 65.24
CA VAL A 572 32.51 29.14 66.37
C VAL A 572 33.09 30.46 66.83
N LEU A 573 32.91 30.76 68.11
CA LEU A 573 33.55 31.87 68.78
C LEU A 573 34.56 31.30 69.77
N ASP A 574 35.84 31.61 69.53
CA ASP A 574 36.88 31.34 70.51
C ASP A 574 36.75 32.36 71.63
N SER A 575 36.29 31.91 72.79
CA SER A 575 36.23 32.70 74.01
C SER A 575 37.47 32.40 74.85
N MET A 576 38.19 33.44 75.27
CA MET A 576 39.27 33.31 76.26
C MET A 576 38.66 33.42 77.65
N ILE A 577 38.53 32.28 78.35
CA ILE A 577 38.08 32.24 79.75
C ILE A 577 39.31 31.93 80.60
N GLY A 578 39.91 32.97 81.20
CA GLY A 578 41.14 32.83 81.99
C GLY A 578 42.38 32.66 81.11
N ARG A 579 43.14 31.57 81.29
CA ARG A 579 44.34 31.23 80.48
C ARG A 579 44.05 30.22 79.36
N ASP A 580 42.86 29.63 79.36
CA ASP A 580 42.49 28.56 78.45
C ASP A 580 41.53 29.09 77.37
N ARG A 581 41.69 28.56 76.15
CA ARG A 581 40.83 28.86 75.01
C ARG A 581 39.71 27.82 74.99
N GLU A 582 38.47 28.25 75.19
CA GLU A 582 37.30 27.39 75.04
C GLU A 582 36.52 27.79 73.78
N PRO A 583 36.37 26.88 72.79
CA PRO A 583 35.54 27.14 71.63
C PRO A 583 34.07 27.02 72.02
N ILE A 584 33.30 28.09 71.83
CA ILE A 584 31.84 28.09 72.01
C ILE A 584 31.20 27.92 70.62
N VAL A 585 30.48 26.81 70.45
CA VAL A 585 29.78 26.49 69.19
C VAL A 585 28.35 27.01 69.24
N PHE A 586 27.97 27.78 68.23
CA PHE A 586 26.62 28.26 68.02
C PHE A 586 26.01 27.54 66.83
N ILE A 587 24.85 26.91 67.02
CA ILE A 587 24.04 26.34 65.94
C ILE A 587 22.80 27.21 65.83
N GLY A 588 22.69 27.99 64.75
CA GLY A 588 21.58 28.93 64.55
C GLY A 588 21.03 28.87 63.15
N ASN A 589 19.74 28.63 63.01
CA ASN A 589 19.03 28.86 61.74
C ASN A 589 18.63 30.34 61.72
N THR A 590 19.01 31.10 60.70
CA THR A 590 18.84 32.56 60.60
C THR A 590 17.38 33.04 60.71
N LYS A 591 16.41 32.11 60.66
CA LYS A 591 14.98 32.40 60.80
C LYS A 591 14.40 32.30 62.22
N ASN A 592 15.09 31.65 63.18
CA ASN A 592 14.54 31.37 64.51
C ASN A 592 15.42 31.90 65.66
N GLY A 593 15.35 33.22 65.91
CA GLY A 593 15.84 33.84 67.16
C GLY A 593 17.36 33.82 67.38
N PRO A 594 17.85 34.43 68.49
CA PRO A 594 19.28 34.46 68.80
C PRO A 594 19.81 33.04 69.04
N ALA A 595 20.91 32.69 68.37
CA ALA A 595 21.55 31.39 68.48
C ALA A 595 21.90 31.10 69.96
N LYS A 596 21.42 29.97 70.49
CA LYS A 596 21.72 29.55 71.86
C LYS A 596 23.12 28.92 71.87
N PRO A 597 24.03 29.32 72.78
CA PRO A 597 25.34 28.70 72.87
C PRO A 597 25.17 27.22 73.23
N LEU A 598 25.76 26.33 72.42
CA LEU A 598 25.78 24.90 72.68
C LEU A 598 26.96 24.62 73.61
N ASN A 599 26.69 24.33 74.88
CA ASN A 599 27.74 24.01 75.83
C ASN A 599 28.18 22.55 75.60
N LEU A 600 29.41 22.33 75.16
CA LEU A 600 29.92 21.00 74.78
C LEU A 600 29.90 19.99 75.95
N GLN A 601 29.89 20.48 77.19
CA GLN A 601 29.80 19.66 78.41
C GLN A 601 28.41 19.03 78.59
N ASP A 602 27.35 19.64 78.06
CA ASP A 602 25.98 19.12 78.16
C ASP A 602 25.72 17.96 77.18
N LEU A 603 26.64 17.73 76.23
CA LEU A 603 26.55 16.68 75.21
C LEU A 603 27.35 15.42 75.56
N VAL A 604 28.11 15.44 76.65
CA VAL A 604 28.77 14.25 77.18
C VAL A 604 27.74 13.53 78.05
N PRO A 605 27.34 12.29 77.73
CA PRO A 605 26.39 11.57 78.58
C PRO A 605 26.99 11.42 79.98
N ALA A 606 26.23 11.82 81.01
CA ALA A 606 26.57 11.49 82.37
C ALA A 606 26.70 9.96 82.47
N GLU A 607 27.87 9.47 82.85
CA GLU A 607 28.09 8.06 83.12
C GLU A 607 27.08 7.59 84.18
N GLY A 608 26.07 6.83 83.77
CA GLY A 608 25.15 6.14 84.67
C GLY A 608 23.67 6.49 84.51
N SER A 609 23.05 6.05 83.41
CA SER A 609 21.62 5.72 83.43
C SER A 609 21.40 4.39 82.71
N GLN A 610 21.41 3.30 83.49
CA GLN A 610 20.90 2.00 83.05
C GLN A 610 19.40 2.15 82.77
N THR A 611 19.01 2.10 81.50
CA THR A 611 17.62 1.90 81.09
C THR A 611 17.22 0.46 81.37
N THR A 612 16.30 0.29 82.31
CA THR A 612 15.48 -0.91 82.51
C THR A 612 14.64 -1.15 81.26
N ALA A 613 14.68 -2.38 80.76
CA ALA A 613 13.85 -2.86 79.67
C ALA A 613 12.45 -3.17 80.20
N ASP A 614 11.44 -2.44 79.74
CA ASP A 614 10.02 -2.76 79.91
C ASP A 614 9.45 -3.43 78.66
N GLU A 615 8.88 -4.60 78.92
CA GLU A 615 7.69 -5.25 78.38
C GLU A 615 7.20 -4.96 76.94
N VAL A 616 7.16 -6.05 76.18
CA VAL A 616 6.32 -6.26 74.98
C VAL A 616 4.93 -6.73 75.44
N PRO A 617 3.81 -6.10 75.01
CA PRO A 617 2.51 -6.75 75.08
C PRO A 617 2.24 -7.52 73.77
N GLU A 618 1.58 -8.68 73.92
CA GLU A 618 1.07 -9.56 72.86
C GLU A 618 0.10 -8.86 71.88
#